data_AF-A0A9C9DF72-F1
#
_entry.id   AF-A0A9C9DF72-F1
#
_cell.length_a   1.000
_cell.length_b   1.000
_cell.length_c   1.000
_cell.angle_alpha   90.00
_cell.angle_beta   90.00
_cell.angle_gamma   90.00
#
_symmetry.space_group_name_H-M   'P 1'
#
loop_
_entity.id
_entity.type
_entity.pdbx_description
1 polymer ?
#
loop_
_entity_poly.entity_id
_entity_poly.type
_entity_poly.pdbx_seq_one_letter_code
_entity_poly.pdbx_strand_id
1 'polypeptide(L)'
;MRRIVTFRLLWPVAPAALLVAALACNLSTGGGGGGGLTVEITSPESGSSVPLNQPVSISCAASDPGGPGVARVEVLVNGEVVASEEPPGGPQASFAVETLWTPTAGGRTVITAIAYRQDGTASEPASVVLTVAGEGSGESSSQEGEQPAGEDAQVAVQGRVTTRANIRSGPGPLCPIIGFADKDTVINLLEYSRDQLWFKTDYPGEDQIGWIYTGVVTPLGDTSLIPISDAVGCAGCGDGVCEEGESCYACPEDCGECCGNGVCEPDYGEDCATCEADCGPCCGNGVCEADRGEDCTTCEEDCGPCPPVCGNGVVEAGEQCEQDADCGGSLERCVDCVCVYVAPVCGNGIVEPGEECEQDSDCGEGYWCDATHCICREIVY
;
A
#
# COMPACT_ATOMS: atom_id res chain seq x y z
N MET A 1 -15.54 -55.09 -62.99
CA MET A 1 -15.77 -56.46 -62.43
C MET A 1 -16.84 -56.39 -61.34
N ARG A 2 -17.35 -57.55 -60.88
CA ARG A 2 -18.48 -57.77 -59.93
C ARG A 2 -18.53 -56.76 -58.76
N ARG A 3 -19.64 -56.10 -58.38
CA ARG A 3 -21.06 -56.46 -58.04
C ARG A 3 -21.30 -56.72 -56.53
N ILE A 4 -22.04 -55.79 -55.89
CA ILE A 4 -23.03 -55.97 -54.76
C ILE A 4 -22.36 -56.50 -53.43
N VAL A 5 -22.83 -56.37 -52.19
CA VAL A 5 -24.16 -56.19 -51.56
C VAL A 5 -24.05 -55.45 -50.21
N THR A 6 -25.05 -54.64 -49.86
CA THR A 6 -25.30 -54.11 -48.51
C THR A 6 -25.92 -55.17 -47.59
N PHE A 7 -25.47 -55.29 -46.34
CA PHE A 7 -26.17 -56.08 -45.33
C PHE A 7 -26.51 -55.23 -44.10
N ARG A 8 -27.79 -54.87 -43.98
CA ARG A 8 -28.39 -54.50 -42.68
C ARG A 8 -28.68 -55.79 -41.92
N LEU A 9 -28.30 -55.84 -40.65
CA LEU A 9 -28.93 -56.72 -39.67
C LEU A 9 -29.28 -55.88 -38.45
N LEU A 10 -30.57 -55.85 -38.14
CA LEU A 10 -31.16 -55.16 -36.99
C LEU A 10 -31.46 -56.19 -35.89
N TRP A 11 -31.76 -55.64 -34.71
CA TRP A 11 -32.51 -56.23 -33.60
C TRP A 11 -31.78 -57.22 -32.63
N PRO A 12 -32.29 -57.40 -31.38
CA PRO A 12 -33.29 -56.59 -30.63
C PRO A 12 -33.04 -56.43 -29.09
N VAL A 13 -33.90 -55.64 -28.40
CA VAL A 13 -34.20 -55.66 -26.92
C VAL A 13 -33.04 -55.28 -25.96
N ALA A 14 -33.18 -54.55 -24.84
CA ALA A 14 -34.11 -53.54 -24.28
C ALA A 14 -33.39 -52.89 -23.06
N PRO A 15 -33.87 -51.78 -22.46
CA PRO A 15 -33.07 -51.03 -21.48
C PRO A 15 -33.12 -51.62 -20.07
N ALA A 16 -31.96 -51.77 -19.44
CA ALA A 16 -31.85 -52.02 -18.00
C ALA A 16 -31.56 -50.70 -17.28
N ALA A 17 -32.61 -50.05 -16.78
CA ALA A 17 -32.45 -48.97 -15.82
C ALA A 17 -31.99 -49.56 -14.48
N LEU A 18 -30.74 -49.31 -14.09
CA LEU A 18 -30.23 -49.64 -12.76
C LEU A 18 -29.89 -48.35 -12.02
N LEU A 19 -30.84 -47.87 -11.23
CA LEU A 19 -30.64 -46.79 -10.27
C LEU A 19 -29.79 -47.33 -9.11
N VAL A 20 -28.52 -46.92 -9.03
CA VAL A 20 -27.67 -47.14 -7.87
C VAL A 20 -27.15 -45.78 -7.41
N ALA A 21 -27.82 -45.21 -6.42
CA ALA A 21 -27.31 -44.06 -5.68
C ALA A 21 -26.48 -44.58 -4.50
N ALA A 22 -25.16 -44.45 -4.60
CA ALA A 22 -24.24 -44.60 -3.48
C ALA A 22 -23.00 -43.73 -3.71
N LEU A 23 -23.00 -42.60 -3.02
CA LEU A 23 -21.90 -41.97 -2.28
C LEU A 23 -20.44 -42.24 -2.71
N ALA A 24 -19.78 -41.12 -3.02
CA ALA A 24 -18.39 -40.77 -2.68
C ALA A 24 -17.26 -41.71 -3.11
N CYS A 25 -16.46 -41.23 -4.08
CA CYS A 25 -15.04 -40.96 -3.87
C CYS A 25 -14.55 -39.97 -4.93
N ASN A 26 -14.75 -38.67 -4.69
CA ASN A 26 -14.21 -37.62 -5.55
C ASN A 26 -12.77 -37.33 -5.09
N LEU A 27 -11.81 -38.08 -5.64
CA LEU A 27 -10.40 -37.98 -5.25
C LEU A 27 -9.72 -36.84 -6.02
N SER A 28 -10.02 -35.60 -5.64
CA SER A 28 -9.20 -34.44 -6.00
C SER A 28 -8.11 -34.28 -4.95
N THR A 29 -6.84 -34.35 -5.36
CA THR A 29 -5.70 -34.29 -4.45
C THR A 29 -4.72 -33.22 -4.92
N GLY A 30 -4.50 -32.20 -4.09
CA GLY A 30 -3.23 -31.46 -4.06
C GLY A 30 -3.12 -30.24 -4.97
N GLY A 31 -3.96 -29.24 -4.76
CA GLY A 31 -3.69 -27.85 -5.17
C GLY A 31 -4.19 -26.92 -4.07
N GLY A 32 -3.28 -26.24 -3.37
CA GLY A 32 -3.60 -25.44 -2.19
C GLY A 32 -4.31 -24.14 -2.58
N GLY A 33 -5.64 -24.15 -2.59
CA GLY A 33 -6.41 -22.92 -2.59
C GLY A 33 -6.26 -22.24 -1.23
N GLY A 34 -5.56 -21.11 -1.18
CA GLY A 34 -5.57 -20.26 0.00
C GLY A 34 -7.02 -19.86 0.32
N GLY A 35 -7.43 -20.01 1.58
CA GLY A 35 -8.72 -19.49 2.02
C GLY A 35 -8.82 -18.00 1.67
N GLY A 36 -9.96 -17.58 1.12
CA GLY A 36 -10.23 -16.16 0.95
C GLY A 36 -10.51 -15.57 2.32
N LEU A 37 -9.53 -14.84 2.89
CA LEU A 37 -9.77 -14.06 4.10
C LEU A 37 -10.65 -12.88 3.72
N THR A 38 -11.89 -12.90 4.19
CA THR A 38 -12.91 -11.89 3.89
C THR A 38 -13.51 -11.35 5.17
N VAL A 39 -13.95 -10.10 5.13
CA VAL A 39 -14.75 -9.47 6.18
C VAL A 39 -15.98 -8.81 5.55
N GLU A 40 -17.09 -8.75 6.28
CA GLU A 40 -18.33 -8.09 5.86
C GLU A 40 -18.92 -7.32 7.04
N ILE A 41 -19.38 -6.08 6.82
CA ILE A 41 -20.13 -5.31 7.82
C ILE A 41 -21.61 -5.65 7.66
N THR A 42 -22.19 -6.30 8.67
CA THR A 42 -23.60 -6.72 8.67
C THR A 42 -24.53 -5.69 9.32
N SER A 43 -23.98 -4.74 10.07
CA SER A 43 -24.69 -3.56 10.60
C SER A 43 -23.69 -2.44 10.86
N PRO A 44 -24.01 -1.17 10.57
CA PRO A 44 -25.22 -0.68 9.91
C PRO A 44 -25.21 -0.95 8.39
N GLU A 45 -26.39 -0.92 7.75
CA GLU A 45 -26.49 -1.00 6.29
C GLU A 45 -25.85 0.22 5.60
N SER A 46 -25.20 0.01 4.45
CA SER A 46 -24.64 1.12 3.66
C SER A 46 -25.73 2.04 3.12
N GLY A 47 -25.49 3.34 3.14
CA GLY A 47 -26.45 4.41 2.83
C GLY A 47 -27.40 4.76 3.98
N SER A 48 -27.35 4.05 5.12
CA SER A 48 -28.25 4.32 6.25
C SER A 48 -27.96 5.64 6.96
N SER A 49 -28.92 6.11 7.77
CA SER A 49 -28.75 7.30 8.61
C SER A 49 -28.87 6.95 10.09
N VAL A 50 -27.96 7.50 10.90
CA VAL A 50 -27.87 7.24 12.34
C VAL A 50 -27.99 8.55 13.13
N PRO A 51 -28.59 8.54 14.34
CA PRO A 51 -28.74 9.73 15.15
C PRO A 51 -27.41 10.23 15.76
N LEU A 52 -27.18 11.54 15.73
CA LEU A 52 -26.08 12.19 16.45
C LEU A 52 -26.17 11.96 17.97
N ASN A 53 -25.03 11.81 18.65
CA ASN A 53 -24.89 11.64 20.10
C ASN A 53 -25.66 10.44 20.70
N GLN A 54 -25.96 9.41 19.91
CA GLN A 54 -26.57 8.15 20.38
C GLN A 54 -25.72 6.95 19.95
N PRO A 55 -25.58 5.90 20.78
CA PRO A 55 -24.76 4.74 20.43
C PRO A 55 -25.38 3.94 19.27
N VAL A 56 -24.53 3.62 18.30
CA VAL A 56 -24.81 2.80 17.11
C VAL A 56 -24.08 1.48 17.28
N SER A 57 -24.77 0.35 17.07
CA SER A 57 -24.11 -0.97 17.02
C SER A 57 -23.53 -1.21 15.63
N ILE A 58 -22.23 -1.45 15.59
CA ILE A 58 -21.48 -1.90 14.43
C ILE A 58 -21.25 -3.40 14.61
N SER A 59 -21.70 -4.20 13.64
CA SER A 59 -21.51 -5.65 13.63
C SER A 59 -20.82 -6.04 12.34
N CYS A 60 -19.75 -6.82 12.44
CA CYS A 60 -19.05 -7.38 11.29
C CYS A 60 -18.69 -8.86 11.51
N ALA A 61 -18.58 -9.60 10.40
CA ALA A 61 -18.25 -11.01 10.37
C ALA A 61 -17.06 -11.23 9.43
N ALA A 62 -16.01 -11.87 9.93
CA ALA A 62 -14.84 -12.28 9.19
C ALA A 62 -14.81 -13.81 9.02
N SER A 63 -14.28 -14.27 7.90
CA SER A 63 -14.11 -15.70 7.60
C SER A 63 -12.82 -15.96 6.83
N ASP A 64 -12.15 -17.06 7.14
CA ASP A 64 -10.97 -17.56 6.44
C ASP A 64 -11.13 -19.08 6.16
N PRO A 65 -12.08 -19.47 5.30
CA PRO A 65 -12.46 -20.86 5.11
C PRO A 65 -11.35 -21.64 4.38
N GLY A 66 -10.60 -22.43 5.14
CA GLY A 66 -9.47 -23.21 4.62
C GLY A 66 -8.11 -22.49 4.70
N GLY A 67 -8.06 -21.27 5.24
CA GLY A 67 -6.81 -20.59 5.59
C GLY A 67 -6.39 -20.80 7.06
N PRO A 68 -5.31 -20.12 7.51
CA PRO A 68 -4.81 -20.17 8.88
C PRO A 68 -5.81 -19.72 9.96
N GLY A 69 -6.84 -18.94 9.60
CA GLY A 69 -7.85 -18.42 10.51
C GLY A 69 -7.72 -16.91 10.74
N VAL A 70 -8.85 -16.27 10.98
CA VAL A 70 -8.94 -14.87 11.43
C VAL A 70 -8.32 -14.78 12.82
N ALA A 71 -7.30 -13.93 12.98
CA ALA A 71 -6.59 -13.69 14.23
C ALA A 71 -6.97 -12.36 14.89
N ARG A 72 -7.37 -11.35 14.10
CA ARG A 72 -7.83 -10.04 14.60
C ARG A 72 -8.85 -9.44 13.63
N VAL A 73 -9.80 -8.66 14.13
CA VAL A 73 -10.66 -7.80 13.31
C VAL A 73 -10.61 -6.38 13.88
N GLU A 74 -10.30 -5.42 13.02
CA GLU A 74 -10.33 -3.99 13.32
C GLU A 74 -11.56 -3.36 12.69
N VAL A 75 -12.20 -2.48 13.46
CA VAL A 75 -13.31 -1.64 13.02
C VAL A 75 -12.86 -0.19 13.16
N LEU A 76 -12.93 0.56 12.07
CA LEU A 76 -12.52 1.94 11.98
C LEU A 76 -13.72 2.82 11.62
N VAL A 77 -13.75 4.03 12.17
CA VAL A 77 -14.72 5.07 11.78
C VAL A 77 -13.95 6.30 11.33
N ASN A 78 -14.12 6.70 10.07
CA ASN A 78 -13.34 7.78 9.43
C ASN A 78 -11.81 7.59 9.60
N GLY A 79 -11.34 6.34 9.58
CA GLY A 79 -9.92 5.98 9.77
C GLY A 79 -9.45 5.88 11.22
N GLU A 80 -10.26 6.26 12.22
CA GLU A 80 -9.94 6.04 13.65
C GLU A 80 -10.41 4.66 14.11
N VAL A 81 -9.53 3.86 14.71
CA VAL A 81 -9.85 2.52 15.22
C VAL A 81 -10.80 2.63 16.42
N VAL A 82 -12.05 2.16 16.27
CA VAL A 82 -13.06 2.12 17.34
C VAL A 82 -13.18 0.75 18.00
N ALA A 83 -12.67 -0.31 17.36
CA ALA A 83 -12.48 -1.63 17.97
C ALA A 83 -11.32 -2.38 17.30
N SER A 84 -10.62 -3.19 18.08
CA SER A 84 -9.60 -4.12 17.59
C SER A 84 -9.69 -5.36 18.48
N GLU A 85 -10.33 -6.42 17.96
CA GLU A 85 -10.74 -7.58 18.75
C GLU A 85 -10.09 -8.85 18.22
N GLU A 86 -9.69 -9.74 19.13
CA GLU A 86 -9.05 -11.03 18.83
C GLU A 86 -9.98 -12.20 19.24
N PRO A 87 -10.06 -13.30 18.47
CA PRO A 87 -10.93 -14.40 18.82
C PRO A 87 -10.47 -15.13 20.11
N PRO A 88 -11.40 -15.53 20.99
CA PRO A 88 -11.04 -16.21 22.23
C PRO A 88 -10.44 -17.59 21.94
N GLY A 89 -9.16 -17.76 22.25
CA GLY A 89 -8.42 -19.00 22.02
C GLY A 89 -7.49 -18.99 20.79
N GLY A 90 -7.26 -17.83 20.18
CA GLY A 90 -6.39 -17.68 19.01
C GLY A 90 -7.16 -17.76 17.68
N PRO A 91 -6.46 -17.91 16.54
CA PRO A 91 -7.08 -17.81 15.21
C PRO A 91 -8.26 -18.78 14.99
N GLN A 92 -9.35 -18.28 14.39
CA GLN A 92 -10.59 -19.04 14.13
C GLN A 92 -11.01 -18.92 12.67
N ALA A 93 -11.60 -19.98 12.10
CA ALA A 93 -12.07 -20.00 10.70
C ALA A 93 -13.21 -18.99 10.40
N SER A 94 -13.87 -18.50 11.46
CA SER A 94 -14.84 -17.42 11.41
C SER A 94 -14.84 -16.68 12.75
N PHE A 95 -14.88 -15.36 12.73
CA PHE A 95 -14.96 -14.52 13.93
C PHE A 95 -15.92 -13.36 13.67
N ALA A 96 -16.68 -12.94 14.69
CA ALA A 96 -17.65 -11.86 14.57
C ALA A 96 -17.43 -10.86 15.71
N VAL A 97 -17.48 -9.57 15.37
CA VAL A 97 -17.28 -8.45 16.29
C VAL A 97 -18.55 -7.62 16.32
N GLU A 98 -18.99 -7.27 17.53
CA GLU A 98 -20.03 -6.27 17.77
C GLU A 98 -19.45 -5.18 18.69
N THR A 99 -19.45 -3.93 18.23
CA THR A 99 -18.96 -2.77 18.99
C THR A 99 -19.94 -1.61 18.96
N LEU A 100 -19.87 -0.73 19.95
CA LEU A 100 -20.70 0.47 20.04
C LEU A 100 -19.88 1.71 19.72
N TRP A 101 -20.27 2.43 18.67
CA TRP A 101 -19.73 3.74 18.34
C TRP A 101 -20.77 4.83 18.61
N THR A 102 -20.37 5.96 19.19
CA THR A 102 -21.26 7.12 19.41
C THR A 102 -20.77 8.30 18.56
N PRO A 103 -21.48 8.69 17.50
CA PRO A 103 -21.12 9.86 16.70
C PRO A 103 -21.19 11.15 17.52
N THR A 104 -20.10 11.91 17.51
CA THR A 104 -19.98 13.23 18.15
C THR A 104 -20.11 14.38 17.16
N ALA A 105 -20.08 14.10 15.86
CA ALA A 105 -20.27 15.07 14.77
C ALA A 105 -21.28 14.54 13.73
N GLY A 106 -22.06 15.44 13.14
CA GLY A 106 -23.00 15.14 12.06
C GLY A 106 -22.32 15.17 10.68
N GLY A 107 -22.83 14.42 9.71
CA GLY A 107 -22.30 14.40 8.34
C GLY A 107 -22.11 12.99 7.76
N ARG A 108 -21.45 12.90 6.59
CA ARG A 108 -21.03 11.64 5.97
C ARG A 108 -19.93 11.00 6.83
N THR A 109 -20.10 9.73 7.16
CA THR A 109 -19.15 8.93 7.94
C THR A 109 -18.92 7.60 7.22
N VAL A 110 -17.67 7.14 7.20
CA VAL A 110 -17.29 5.83 6.67
C VAL A 110 -16.98 4.91 7.85
N ILE A 111 -17.54 3.70 7.84
CA ILE A 111 -17.13 2.60 8.72
C ILE A 111 -16.39 1.59 7.85
N THR A 112 -15.19 1.21 8.26
CA THR A 112 -14.37 0.19 7.58
C THR A 112 -14.06 -0.94 8.55
N ALA A 113 -14.13 -2.18 8.08
CA ALA A 113 -13.69 -3.36 8.81
C ALA A 113 -12.58 -4.07 8.03
N ILE A 114 -11.54 -4.52 8.73
CA ILE A 114 -10.40 -5.26 8.17
C ILE A 114 -10.16 -6.47 9.07
N ALA A 115 -10.08 -7.66 8.46
CA ALA A 115 -9.67 -8.88 9.15
C ALA A 115 -8.19 -9.16 8.89
N TYR A 116 -7.50 -9.72 9.88
CA TYR A 116 -6.08 -10.07 9.78
C TYR A 116 -5.85 -11.52 10.19
N ARG A 117 -4.88 -12.18 9.55
CA ARG A 117 -4.27 -13.43 10.03
C ARG A 117 -3.16 -13.17 11.05
N GLN A 118 -2.66 -14.24 11.67
CA GLN A 118 -1.58 -14.17 12.65
C GLN A 118 -0.23 -13.72 12.03
N ASP A 119 -0.06 -13.88 10.72
CA ASP A 119 1.09 -13.41 9.93
C ASP A 119 0.98 -11.94 9.50
N GLY A 120 -0.11 -11.25 9.85
CA GLY A 120 -0.37 -9.85 9.46
C GLY A 120 -1.08 -9.69 8.11
N THR A 121 -1.31 -10.76 7.34
CA THR A 121 -2.07 -10.68 6.07
C THR A 121 -3.47 -10.13 6.33
N ALA A 122 -3.79 -9.00 5.69
CA ALA A 122 -5.11 -8.36 5.75
C ALA A 122 -6.10 -8.95 4.73
N SER A 123 -7.39 -8.78 4.99
CA SER A 123 -8.45 -8.93 3.99
C SER A 123 -8.51 -7.70 3.09
N GLU A 124 -9.20 -7.83 1.95
CA GLU A 124 -9.83 -6.66 1.32
C GLU A 124 -10.69 -5.92 2.37
N PRO A 125 -10.64 -4.57 2.45
CA PRO A 125 -11.47 -3.82 3.39
C PRO A 125 -12.95 -3.91 3.05
N ALA A 126 -13.81 -4.13 4.05
CA ALA A 126 -15.24 -3.93 3.90
C ALA A 126 -15.63 -2.54 4.42
N SER A 127 -16.19 -1.70 3.57
CA SER A 127 -16.61 -0.35 3.94
C SER A 127 -18.10 -0.12 3.73
N VAL A 128 -18.73 0.57 4.68
CA VAL A 128 -20.09 1.10 4.56
C VAL A 128 -20.09 2.61 4.82
N VAL A 129 -20.84 3.34 4.00
CA VAL A 129 -20.99 4.79 4.14
C VAL A 129 -22.33 5.08 4.79
N LEU A 130 -22.36 5.92 5.82
CA LEU A 130 -23.60 6.33 6.49
C LEU A 130 -23.65 7.84 6.69
N THR A 131 -24.85 8.35 7.01
CA THR A 131 -25.04 9.77 7.34
C THR A 131 -25.47 9.94 8.79
N VAL A 132 -24.63 10.57 9.62
CA VAL A 132 -25.02 11.00 10.96
C VAL A 132 -25.94 12.20 10.85
N ALA A 133 -27.20 12.02 11.24
CA ALA A 133 -28.21 13.06 11.30
C ALA A 133 -27.94 14.01 12.48
N GLY A 134 -27.24 15.12 12.18
CA GLY A 134 -27.17 16.29 13.06
C GLY A 134 -28.47 17.11 13.01
N GLU A 135 -28.67 17.98 14.00
CA GLU A 135 -29.83 18.88 14.06
C GLU A 135 -29.92 19.75 12.80
N GLY A 136 -30.97 19.53 12.01
CA GLY A 136 -31.15 20.23 10.74
C GLY A 136 -31.44 21.71 10.91
N SER A 137 -30.65 22.55 10.25
CA SER A 137 -31.08 23.89 9.87
C SER A 137 -32.25 23.78 8.89
N GLY A 138 -33.30 24.58 9.11
CA GLY A 138 -34.56 24.44 8.40
C GLY A 138 -34.59 24.96 6.95
N GLU A 139 -35.64 24.56 6.24
CA GLU A 139 -36.18 25.14 4.98
C GLU A 139 -35.51 24.79 3.63
N SER A 140 -35.66 23.52 3.26
CA SER A 140 -36.56 23.06 2.15
C SER A 140 -36.64 23.87 0.84
N SER A 141 -36.25 23.23 -0.28
CA SER A 141 -37.21 22.87 -1.34
C SER A 141 -36.66 21.82 -2.31
N SER A 142 -37.58 21.05 -2.89
CA SER A 142 -37.38 19.84 -3.70
C SER A 142 -36.82 20.05 -5.11
N GLN A 143 -36.02 19.11 -5.62
CA GLN A 143 -36.47 18.24 -6.74
C GLN A 143 -35.62 16.95 -6.86
N GLU A 144 -36.18 15.97 -7.55
CA GLU A 144 -35.80 14.54 -7.52
C GLU A 144 -35.03 14.12 -8.79
N GLY A 145 -34.02 13.24 -8.67
CA GLY A 145 -33.29 12.67 -9.80
C GLY A 145 -32.00 11.91 -9.42
N GLU A 146 -32.09 10.57 -9.41
CA GLU A 146 -31.05 9.52 -9.61
C GLU A 146 -29.61 9.64 -9.01
N GLN A 147 -29.21 8.57 -8.28
CA GLN A 147 -27.84 8.17 -7.84
C GLN A 147 -26.94 7.69 -9.03
N PRO A 148 -25.65 7.27 -8.88
CA PRO A 148 -24.78 7.05 -7.69
C PRO A 148 -23.48 7.93 -7.71
N ALA A 149 -22.33 7.69 -7.05
CA ALA A 149 -21.78 6.60 -6.19
C ALA A 149 -20.71 7.15 -5.19
N GLY A 150 -19.99 6.24 -4.49
CA GLY A 150 -18.54 6.32 -4.14
C GLY A 150 -18.02 7.43 -3.22
N GLU A 151 -16.75 7.42 -2.79
CA GLU A 151 -15.81 6.34 -2.40
C GLU A 151 -14.62 6.98 -1.64
N ASP A 152 -13.92 6.23 -0.77
CA ASP A 152 -12.61 6.52 -0.11
C ASP A 152 -12.34 7.89 0.60
N ALA A 153 -11.45 7.87 1.60
CA ALA A 153 -10.98 9.08 2.27
C ALA A 153 -9.61 8.86 2.95
N GLN A 154 -8.56 8.76 2.14
CA GLN A 154 -7.22 9.17 2.56
C GLN A 154 -7.26 10.59 3.16
N VAL A 155 -6.25 10.98 3.95
CA VAL A 155 -6.15 12.35 4.51
C VAL A 155 -5.88 13.35 3.39
N ALA A 156 -6.93 13.70 2.65
CA ALA A 156 -6.88 14.51 1.46
C ALA A 156 -6.49 15.95 1.83
N VAL A 157 -5.22 16.28 1.61
CA VAL A 157 -4.76 17.66 1.74
C VAL A 157 -5.45 18.46 0.64
N GLN A 158 -6.38 19.34 1.01
CA GLN A 158 -7.14 20.09 0.02
C GLN A 158 -6.39 21.34 -0.46
N GLY A 159 -6.65 21.77 -1.69
CA GLY A 159 -6.14 23.00 -2.28
C GLY A 159 -7.27 23.88 -2.79
N ARG A 160 -7.12 25.20 -2.69
CA ARG A 160 -8.00 26.18 -3.34
C ARG A 160 -7.38 26.69 -4.63
N VAL A 161 -8.11 26.57 -5.73
CA VAL A 161 -7.70 27.07 -7.04
C VAL A 161 -7.79 28.60 -7.07
N THR A 162 -6.70 29.28 -7.40
CA THR A 162 -6.56 30.75 -7.28
C THR A 162 -7.02 31.52 -8.53
N THR A 163 -7.04 30.85 -9.68
CA THR A 163 -7.49 31.35 -10.98
C THR A 163 -7.94 30.17 -11.83
N ARG A 164 -8.81 30.37 -12.83
CA ARG A 164 -9.23 29.27 -13.72
C ARG A 164 -8.01 28.61 -14.35
N ALA A 165 -7.91 27.30 -14.19
CA ALA A 165 -6.75 26.47 -14.53
C ALA A 165 -7.16 25.24 -15.35
N ASN A 166 -6.21 24.69 -16.10
CA ASN A 166 -6.40 23.44 -16.83
C ASN A 166 -6.15 22.24 -15.90
N ILE A 167 -6.99 21.22 -15.98
CA ILE A 167 -6.71 19.87 -15.49
C ILE A 167 -6.22 19.04 -16.68
N ARG A 168 -5.09 18.35 -16.52
CA ARG A 168 -4.42 17.58 -17.58
C ARG A 168 -4.31 16.09 -17.26
N SER A 169 -4.10 15.26 -18.26
CA SER A 169 -3.91 13.81 -18.07
C SER A 169 -2.61 13.43 -17.35
N GLY A 170 -1.59 14.31 -17.36
CA GLY A 170 -0.30 14.08 -16.72
C GLY A 170 0.35 15.37 -16.18
N PRO A 171 1.44 15.28 -15.41
CA PRO A 171 2.09 16.42 -14.76
C PRO A 171 2.99 17.22 -15.71
N GLY A 172 2.44 17.82 -16.76
CA GLY A 172 3.22 18.56 -17.75
C GLY A 172 2.43 19.58 -18.58
N PRO A 173 3.08 20.62 -19.13
CA PRO A 173 2.41 21.66 -19.90
C PRO A 173 1.95 21.19 -21.30
N LEU A 174 2.47 20.07 -21.79
CA LEU A 174 2.11 19.46 -23.06
C LEU A 174 0.99 18.40 -22.92
N CYS A 175 0.90 17.73 -21.76
CA CYS A 175 -0.14 16.73 -21.47
C CYS A 175 -1.55 17.20 -21.87
N PRO A 176 -2.35 16.37 -22.57
CA PRO A 176 -3.72 16.71 -22.96
C PRO A 176 -4.57 17.34 -21.85
N ILE A 177 -5.32 18.39 -22.20
CA ILE A 177 -6.25 19.06 -21.27
C ILE A 177 -7.54 18.24 -21.22
N ILE A 178 -7.79 17.61 -20.08
CA ILE A 178 -8.98 16.77 -19.84
C ILE A 178 -10.10 17.52 -19.13
N GLY A 179 -9.80 18.65 -18.49
CA GLY A 179 -10.78 19.45 -17.77
C GLY A 179 -10.30 20.86 -17.42
N PHE A 180 -11.10 21.59 -16.66
CA PHE A 180 -10.76 22.90 -16.12
C PHE A 180 -11.28 23.03 -14.70
N ALA A 181 -10.45 23.51 -13.78
CA ALA A 181 -10.90 23.93 -12.47
C ALA A 181 -11.10 25.45 -12.47
N ASP A 182 -12.29 25.90 -12.07
CA ASP A 182 -12.59 27.31 -11.92
C ASP A 182 -11.96 27.91 -10.66
N LYS A 183 -11.88 29.24 -10.63
CA LYS A 183 -11.36 29.97 -9.47
C LYS A 183 -12.22 29.71 -8.23
N ASP A 184 -11.57 29.65 -7.07
CA ASP A 184 -12.10 29.45 -5.73
C ASP A 184 -12.67 28.04 -5.47
N THR A 185 -12.70 27.16 -6.48
CA THR A 185 -12.91 25.71 -6.33
C THR A 185 -11.91 25.12 -5.32
N VAL A 186 -12.41 24.21 -4.48
CA VAL A 186 -11.59 23.36 -3.60
C VAL A 186 -11.47 22.00 -4.25
N ILE A 187 -10.24 21.48 -4.30
CA ILE A 187 -9.87 20.20 -4.93
C ILE A 187 -9.02 19.38 -3.95
N ASN A 188 -9.02 18.06 -4.06
CA ASN A 188 -8.12 17.21 -3.28
C ASN A 188 -6.74 17.17 -3.97
N LEU A 189 -5.67 17.23 -3.17
CA LEU A 189 -4.28 17.11 -3.63
C LEU A 189 -3.77 15.73 -3.17
N LEU A 190 -3.71 14.81 -4.13
CA LEU A 190 -3.48 13.39 -3.86
C LEU A 190 -1.99 13.05 -3.80
N GLU A 191 -1.23 13.54 -4.78
CA GLU A 191 0.20 13.30 -4.94
C GLU A 191 0.89 14.55 -5.51
N TYR A 192 2.18 14.69 -5.22
CA TYR A 192 3.12 15.46 -6.04
C TYR A 192 3.64 14.60 -7.20
N SER A 193 3.94 15.27 -8.30
CA SER A 193 4.83 14.76 -9.36
C SER A 193 6.27 14.67 -8.87
N ARG A 194 7.12 13.90 -9.56
CA ARG A 194 8.53 13.70 -9.17
C ARG A 194 9.32 15.02 -9.08
N ASP A 195 8.96 16.03 -9.88
CA ASP A 195 9.54 17.38 -9.87
C ASP A 195 8.84 18.39 -8.93
N GLN A 196 7.74 17.98 -8.29
CA GLN A 196 6.85 18.77 -7.42
C GLN A 196 6.22 20.01 -8.09
N LEU A 197 6.19 20.09 -9.43
CA LEU A 197 5.59 21.21 -10.16
C LEU A 197 4.07 21.02 -10.41
N TRP A 198 3.55 19.82 -10.19
CA TRP A 198 2.13 19.47 -10.37
C TRP A 198 1.57 18.67 -9.20
N PHE A 199 0.32 18.97 -8.84
CA PHE A 199 -0.52 18.16 -7.97
C PHE A 199 -1.42 17.22 -8.79
N LYS A 200 -1.54 15.98 -8.36
CA LYS A 200 -2.59 15.04 -8.80
C LYS A 200 -3.88 15.34 -8.05
N THR A 201 -5.02 15.25 -8.74
CA THR A 201 -6.33 15.62 -8.20
C THR A 201 -7.44 14.81 -8.85
N ASP A 202 -8.54 14.61 -8.13
CA ASP A 202 -9.78 13.92 -8.51
C ASP A 202 -10.85 14.87 -9.09
N TYR A 203 -10.47 16.11 -9.41
CA TYR A 203 -11.41 17.12 -9.89
C TYR A 203 -11.59 17.05 -11.42
N PRO A 204 -12.84 16.99 -11.96
CA PRO A 204 -14.10 17.37 -11.31
C PRO A 204 -14.99 16.24 -10.75
N GLY A 205 -14.51 15.00 -10.63
CA GLY A 205 -15.28 13.89 -10.05
C GLY A 205 -14.46 12.61 -9.89
N GLU A 206 -14.87 11.75 -8.97
CA GLU A 206 -14.09 10.63 -8.42
C GLU A 206 -13.58 9.60 -9.48
N ASP A 207 -14.25 9.50 -10.64
CA ASP A 207 -13.82 8.66 -11.77
C ASP A 207 -12.75 9.29 -12.70
N GLN A 208 -12.38 10.57 -12.50
CA GLN A 208 -11.49 11.30 -13.41
C GLN A 208 -10.31 11.98 -12.68
N ILE A 209 -9.21 11.24 -12.58
CA ILE A 209 -7.93 11.76 -12.09
C ILE A 209 -7.26 12.65 -13.14
N GLY A 210 -6.67 13.76 -12.69
CA GLY A 210 -5.86 14.64 -13.51
C GLY A 210 -4.84 15.43 -12.70
N TRP A 211 -4.12 16.31 -13.40
CA TRP A 211 -3.00 17.06 -12.86
C TRP A 211 -3.18 18.57 -13.04
N ILE A 212 -2.84 19.33 -12.01
CA ILE A 212 -2.92 20.79 -11.96
C ILE A 212 -1.59 21.38 -11.48
N TYR A 213 -1.17 22.47 -12.13
CA TYR A 213 0.09 23.15 -11.81
C TYR A 213 0.05 23.73 -10.39
N THR A 214 1.08 23.48 -9.58
CA THR A 214 1.10 23.89 -8.16
C THR A 214 0.97 25.40 -7.98
N GLY A 215 1.59 26.18 -8.88
CA GLY A 215 1.56 27.65 -8.83
C GLY A 215 0.20 28.32 -9.09
N VAL A 216 -0.88 27.56 -9.35
CA VAL A 216 -2.26 28.08 -9.38
C VAL A 216 -3.14 27.56 -8.24
N VAL A 217 -2.60 26.78 -7.31
CA VAL A 217 -3.32 26.20 -6.16
C VAL A 217 -2.71 26.70 -4.85
N THR A 218 -3.55 27.10 -3.90
CA THR A 218 -3.13 27.37 -2.51
C THR A 218 -3.53 26.19 -1.62
N PRO A 219 -2.58 25.40 -1.10
CA PRO A 219 -2.87 24.34 -0.13
C PRO A 219 -3.58 24.88 1.11
N LEU A 220 -4.52 24.08 1.65
CA LEU A 220 -5.35 24.39 2.82
C LEU A 220 -4.98 23.52 4.04
N GLY A 221 -3.99 22.64 3.91
CA GLY A 221 -3.46 21.76 4.95
C GLY A 221 -1.94 21.62 4.87
N ASP A 222 -1.39 20.69 5.65
CA ASP A 222 0.06 20.43 5.68
C ASP A 222 0.50 19.68 4.40
N THR A 223 1.29 20.34 3.57
CA THR A 223 1.82 19.77 2.32
C THR A 223 2.84 18.65 2.54
N SER A 224 3.37 18.48 3.77
CA SER A 224 4.27 17.39 4.14
C SER A 224 3.59 16.01 4.09
N LEU A 225 2.25 15.99 4.10
CA LEU A 225 1.42 14.78 4.06
C LEU A 225 1.05 14.37 2.63
N ILE A 226 1.41 15.16 1.61
CA ILE A 226 1.17 14.81 0.20
C ILE A 226 2.35 13.93 -0.26
N PRO A 227 2.12 12.65 -0.60
CA PRO A 227 3.19 11.77 -1.09
C PRO A 227 3.76 12.27 -2.44
N ILE A 228 5.04 11.99 -2.68
CA ILE A 228 5.68 12.24 -3.97
C ILE A 228 5.60 10.95 -4.78
N SER A 229 5.05 11.04 -5.98
CA SER A 229 4.99 9.94 -6.94
C SER A 229 6.18 9.96 -7.89
N ASP A 230 6.41 8.83 -8.56
CA ASP A 230 7.37 8.74 -9.67
C ASP A 230 6.86 9.33 -10.99
N ALA A 231 5.68 9.95 -11.00
CA ALA A 231 5.09 10.53 -12.20
C ALA A 231 5.95 11.69 -12.75
N VAL A 232 6.50 11.45 -13.94
CA VAL A 232 7.18 12.44 -14.79
C VAL A 232 6.16 13.01 -15.78
N GLY A 233 6.29 14.29 -16.12
CA GLY A 233 5.37 14.95 -17.04
C GLY A 233 5.45 14.40 -18.46
N CYS A 234 4.38 14.59 -19.25
CA CYS A 234 4.35 14.32 -20.70
C CYS A 234 5.22 15.33 -21.49
N ALA A 235 6.50 15.42 -21.14
CA ALA A 235 7.50 16.13 -21.92
C ALA A 235 7.94 15.20 -23.06
N GLY A 236 7.09 15.10 -24.07
CA GLY A 236 7.18 14.11 -25.14
C GLY A 236 5.77 13.71 -25.61
N CYS A 237 5.06 12.88 -24.82
CA CYS A 237 3.88 12.15 -25.28
C CYS A 237 2.87 12.97 -26.10
N GLY A 238 2.38 12.36 -27.18
CA GLY A 238 1.42 12.88 -28.15
C GLY A 238 2.04 13.30 -29.49
N ASP A 239 3.31 12.97 -29.75
CA ASP A 239 4.03 13.26 -31.00
C ASP A 239 4.20 12.02 -31.91
N GLY A 240 4.02 10.82 -31.35
CA GLY A 240 4.06 9.53 -32.03
C GLY A 240 5.45 8.88 -32.09
N VAL A 241 6.39 9.30 -31.23
CA VAL A 241 7.75 8.74 -31.11
C VAL A 241 8.10 8.57 -29.63
N CYS A 242 8.36 7.34 -29.21
CA CYS A 242 8.89 7.07 -27.86
C CYS A 242 10.31 7.66 -27.71
N GLU A 243 10.44 8.79 -27.02
CA GLU A 243 11.72 9.48 -26.75
C GLU A 243 12.31 9.16 -25.35
N GLU A 244 13.56 9.60 -25.09
CA GLU A 244 14.27 9.36 -23.82
C GLU A 244 13.51 9.99 -22.63
N GLY A 245 12.96 9.15 -21.76
CA GLY A 245 12.12 9.56 -20.63
C GLY A 245 10.63 9.24 -20.81
N GLU A 246 10.24 8.69 -21.96
CA GLU A 246 8.95 8.05 -22.16
C GLU A 246 9.01 6.55 -21.83
N SER A 247 7.86 5.94 -21.56
CA SER A 247 7.72 4.49 -21.47
C SER A 247 6.33 4.09 -21.91
N CYS A 248 6.13 2.82 -22.28
CA CYS A 248 4.81 2.28 -22.62
C CYS A 248 3.77 2.43 -21.46
N TYR A 249 4.22 2.53 -20.21
CA TYR A 249 3.34 2.82 -19.06
C TYR A 249 2.93 4.30 -18.94
N ALA A 250 3.76 5.23 -19.41
CA ALA A 250 3.54 6.67 -19.29
C ALA A 250 2.96 7.31 -20.57
N CYS A 251 3.42 6.87 -21.75
CA CYS A 251 3.07 7.36 -23.07
C CYS A 251 2.59 6.21 -24.02
N PRO A 252 1.59 5.38 -23.66
CA PRO A 252 1.15 4.25 -24.50
C PRO A 252 0.61 4.62 -25.89
N GLU A 253 0.27 5.90 -26.15
CA GLU A 253 -0.13 6.37 -27.49
C GLU A 253 1.07 6.56 -28.44
N ASP A 254 2.26 6.81 -27.91
CA ASP A 254 3.48 7.10 -28.68
C ASP A 254 4.45 5.93 -28.68
N CYS A 255 4.58 5.27 -27.53
CA CYS A 255 5.36 4.06 -27.35
C CYS A 255 4.62 2.85 -27.92
N GLY A 256 3.43 2.52 -27.37
CA GLY A 256 2.62 1.37 -27.79
C GLY A 256 2.34 0.40 -26.64
N GLU A 257 2.06 -0.87 -26.96
CA GLU A 257 1.97 -1.94 -25.96
C GLU A 257 3.38 -2.30 -25.43
N CYS A 258 3.47 -2.65 -24.15
CA CYS A 258 4.72 -2.99 -23.45
C CYS A 258 5.33 -4.36 -23.79
N CYS A 259 4.70 -5.14 -24.69
CA CYS A 259 5.10 -6.52 -24.98
C CYS A 259 4.65 -6.97 -26.37
N GLY A 260 5.40 -7.91 -26.95
CA GLY A 260 5.05 -8.67 -28.16
C GLY A 260 5.88 -8.32 -29.39
N ASN A 261 6.95 -7.52 -29.23
CA ASN A 261 7.88 -7.15 -30.29
C ASN A 261 9.08 -8.15 -30.37
N GLY A 262 9.39 -8.83 -29.27
CA GLY A 262 10.43 -9.87 -29.16
C GLY A 262 11.84 -9.36 -28.83
N VAL A 263 11.96 -8.12 -28.36
CA VAL A 263 13.20 -7.47 -27.90
C VAL A 263 12.89 -6.82 -26.56
N CYS A 264 13.62 -7.21 -25.50
CA CYS A 264 13.51 -6.54 -24.20
C CYS A 264 14.07 -5.12 -24.29
N GLU A 265 13.22 -4.10 -24.08
CA GLU A 265 13.59 -2.67 -24.20
C GLU A 265 13.44 -1.93 -22.85
N PRO A 266 14.52 -1.83 -22.03
CA PRO A 266 14.46 -1.25 -20.68
C PRO A 266 14.10 0.25 -20.69
N ASP A 267 14.65 0.99 -21.65
CA ASP A 267 14.38 2.42 -21.86
C ASP A 267 12.91 2.68 -22.26
N TYR A 268 12.22 1.65 -22.78
CA TYR A 268 10.79 1.68 -23.14
C TYR A 268 9.89 1.23 -21.97
N GLY A 269 10.49 0.75 -20.88
CA GLY A 269 9.82 0.29 -19.67
C GLY A 269 9.59 -1.22 -19.59
N GLU A 270 10.25 -2.03 -20.43
CA GLU A 270 10.10 -3.49 -20.35
C GLU A 270 11.10 -4.13 -19.36
N ASP A 271 10.59 -5.04 -18.53
CA ASP A 271 11.42 -5.90 -17.69
C ASP A 271 10.90 -7.36 -17.72
N CYS A 272 11.66 -8.30 -17.19
CA CYS A 272 11.30 -9.71 -17.16
C CYS A 272 10.10 -10.04 -16.24
N ALA A 273 9.82 -9.18 -15.24
CA ALA A 273 8.74 -9.38 -14.27
C ALA A 273 7.37 -8.97 -14.84
N THR A 274 7.37 -7.97 -15.72
CA THR A 274 6.19 -7.42 -16.39
C THR A 274 6.02 -7.92 -17.82
N CYS A 275 7.13 -8.31 -18.48
CA CYS A 275 7.16 -8.68 -19.90
C CYS A 275 8.01 -9.94 -20.21
N GLU A 276 7.73 -11.06 -19.54
CA GLU A 276 8.37 -12.38 -19.81
C GLU A 276 8.29 -12.82 -21.30
N ALA A 277 7.33 -12.28 -22.07
CA ALA A 277 7.18 -12.58 -23.50
C ALA A 277 8.40 -12.16 -24.35
N ASP A 278 8.98 -11.00 -24.04
CA ASP A 278 10.06 -10.38 -24.80
C ASP A 278 11.37 -10.34 -23.98
N CYS A 279 11.26 -10.09 -22.68
CA CYS A 279 12.35 -10.15 -21.70
C CYS A 279 12.63 -11.57 -21.16
N GLY A 280 11.85 -12.59 -21.51
CA GLY A 280 12.07 -13.96 -21.06
C GLY A 280 11.98 -14.13 -19.53
N PRO A 281 12.34 -15.30 -19.00
CA PRO A 281 12.39 -15.51 -17.55
C PRO A 281 13.51 -14.68 -16.92
N CYS A 282 13.25 -14.11 -15.74
CA CYS A 282 14.20 -13.33 -14.93
C CYS A 282 15.44 -14.11 -14.42
N CYS A 283 15.53 -15.42 -14.65
CA CYS A 283 16.56 -16.27 -14.04
C CYS A 283 17.01 -17.41 -14.93
N GLY A 284 18.24 -17.87 -14.68
CA GLY A 284 18.82 -19.12 -15.17
C GLY A 284 19.89 -18.94 -16.24
N ASN A 285 20.44 -17.73 -16.38
CA ASN A 285 21.47 -17.41 -17.37
C ASN A 285 22.89 -17.34 -16.76
N GLY A 286 23.01 -17.17 -15.42
CA GLY A 286 24.27 -17.06 -14.68
C GLY A 286 24.88 -15.66 -14.58
N VAL A 287 24.14 -14.60 -14.92
CA VAL A 287 24.55 -13.20 -14.97
C VAL A 287 23.38 -12.32 -14.52
N CYS A 288 23.56 -11.56 -13.44
CA CYS A 288 22.60 -10.55 -13.00
C CYS A 288 22.49 -9.39 -13.99
N GLU A 289 21.41 -9.34 -14.76
CA GLU A 289 21.13 -8.31 -15.77
C GLU A 289 20.10 -7.29 -15.25
N ALA A 290 20.56 -6.32 -14.45
CA ALA A 290 19.69 -5.27 -13.88
C ALA A 290 18.88 -4.48 -14.92
N ASP A 291 19.42 -4.31 -16.13
CA ASP A 291 18.70 -3.68 -17.24
C ASP A 291 17.46 -4.50 -17.68
N ARG A 292 17.41 -5.83 -17.40
CA ARG A 292 16.22 -6.68 -17.64
C ARG A 292 15.25 -6.72 -16.45
N GLY A 293 15.51 -5.96 -15.37
CA GLY A 293 14.79 -6.04 -14.10
C GLY A 293 15.22 -7.20 -13.20
N GLU A 294 16.41 -7.77 -13.41
CA GLU A 294 16.98 -8.75 -12.49
C GLU A 294 17.65 -8.05 -11.30
N ASP A 295 17.15 -8.31 -10.10
CA ASP A 295 17.78 -7.95 -8.83
C ASP A 295 17.76 -9.14 -7.87
N CYS A 296 18.23 -8.96 -6.63
CA CYS A 296 18.29 -10.04 -5.65
C CYS A 296 16.90 -10.51 -5.15
N THR A 297 15.84 -9.73 -5.36
CA THR A 297 14.44 -10.06 -5.02
C THR A 297 13.71 -10.74 -6.16
N THR A 298 13.98 -10.34 -7.41
CA THR A 298 13.41 -10.97 -8.61
C THR A 298 14.21 -12.18 -9.08
N CYS A 299 15.52 -12.21 -8.84
CA CYS A 299 16.41 -13.33 -9.18
C CYS A 299 17.62 -13.56 -8.25
N GLU A 300 17.38 -14.17 -7.08
CA GLU A 300 18.47 -14.62 -6.18
C GLU A 300 19.45 -15.62 -6.86
N GLU A 301 19.01 -16.41 -7.85
CA GLU A 301 19.87 -17.42 -8.50
C GLU A 301 21.05 -16.80 -9.28
N ASP A 302 20.80 -15.71 -10.02
CA ASP A 302 21.80 -15.04 -10.86
C ASP A 302 22.37 -13.76 -10.21
N CYS A 303 21.60 -13.06 -9.37
CA CYS A 303 22.04 -11.87 -8.63
C CYS A 303 22.62 -12.15 -7.23
N GLY A 304 22.41 -13.36 -6.70
CA GLY A 304 22.77 -13.71 -5.33
C GLY A 304 21.80 -13.18 -4.28
N PRO A 305 22.02 -13.53 -2.99
CA PRO A 305 21.16 -13.09 -1.90
C PRO A 305 21.20 -11.56 -1.76
N CYS A 306 20.06 -10.97 -1.38
CA CYS A 306 20.01 -9.55 -1.10
C CYS A 306 21.02 -9.17 0.00
N PRO A 307 21.63 -7.98 -0.10
CA PRO A 307 22.42 -7.46 1.01
C PRO A 307 21.51 -7.32 2.24
N PRO A 308 22.02 -7.67 3.45
CA PRO A 308 21.27 -7.49 4.69
C PRO A 308 20.82 -6.03 4.90
N VAL A 309 19.69 -5.83 5.59
CA VAL A 309 19.03 -4.53 5.72
C VAL A 309 18.88 -4.17 7.20
N CYS A 310 19.92 -3.51 7.73
CA CYS A 310 19.99 -3.03 9.11
C CYS A 310 18.72 -2.29 9.55
N GLY A 311 18.09 -2.74 10.63
CA GLY A 311 16.97 -2.05 11.29
C GLY A 311 15.58 -2.40 10.75
N ASN A 312 15.45 -3.53 10.04
CA ASN A 312 14.18 -4.16 9.71
C ASN A 312 13.52 -4.89 10.92
N GLY A 313 14.30 -5.18 11.96
CA GLY A 313 13.88 -5.83 13.21
C GLY A 313 14.15 -7.33 13.30
N VAL A 314 14.85 -7.92 12.33
CA VAL A 314 15.22 -9.35 12.27
C VAL A 314 16.72 -9.46 11.99
N VAL A 315 17.48 -10.12 12.88
CA VAL A 315 18.91 -10.38 12.63
C VAL A 315 19.06 -11.53 11.63
N GLU A 316 19.45 -11.21 10.41
CA GLU A 316 19.56 -12.11 9.26
C GLU A 316 20.97 -12.73 9.09
N ALA A 317 21.12 -13.61 8.11
CA ALA A 317 22.34 -14.36 7.85
C ALA A 317 23.43 -13.49 7.18
N GLY A 318 24.09 -12.67 7.99
CA GLY A 318 25.10 -11.70 7.56
C GLY A 318 25.26 -10.56 8.56
N GLU A 319 24.26 -10.38 9.41
CA GLU A 319 24.13 -9.31 10.39
C GLU A 319 24.65 -9.73 11.77
N GLN A 320 25.03 -8.75 12.58
CA GLN A 320 25.39 -8.92 13.99
C GLN A 320 24.39 -8.24 14.92
N CYS A 321 23.61 -7.30 14.41
CA CYS A 321 22.67 -6.46 15.14
C CYS A 321 21.70 -5.81 14.16
N GLU A 322 20.54 -5.41 14.69
CA GLU A 322 19.55 -4.56 14.02
C GLU A 322 19.42 -3.18 14.68
N GLN A 323 19.74 -3.12 15.97
CA GLN A 323 19.71 -1.93 16.80
C GLN A 323 20.85 -1.97 17.83
N ASP A 324 21.20 -0.81 18.39
CA ASP A 324 22.26 -0.68 19.42
C ASP A 324 22.08 -1.67 20.59
N ALA A 325 20.83 -2.04 20.92
CA ALA A 325 20.50 -2.95 22.03
C ALA A 325 20.84 -4.43 21.77
N ASP A 326 21.12 -4.82 20.53
CA ASP A 326 21.53 -6.19 20.20
C ASP A 326 23.04 -6.38 20.39
N CYS A 327 23.80 -5.28 20.43
CA CYS A 327 25.22 -5.29 20.74
C CYS A 327 25.47 -5.45 22.24
N GLY A 328 26.41 -6.33 22.60
CA GLY A 328 26.64 -6.74 23.98
C GLY A 328 27.49 -5.77 24.81
N GLY A 329 28.26 -4.90 24.16
CA GLY A 329 29.10 -3.89 24.80
C GLY A 329 28.36 -2.58 25.09
N SER A 330 28.62 -1.98 26.25
CA SER A 330 28.03 -0.69 26.66
C SER A 330 28.46 0.53 25.82
N LEU A 331 29.35 0.31 24.85
CA LEU A 331 29.91 1.28 23.90
C LEU A 331 29.95 0.69 22.47
N GLU A 332 29.20 -0.39 22.24
CA GLU A 332 28.99 -0.93 20.91
C GLU A 332 27.68 -0.37 20.36
N ARG A 333 27.68 0.01 19.09
CA ARG A 333 26.51 0.50 18.38
C ARG A 333 26.32 -0.28 17.10
N CYS A 334 25.08 -0.39 16.65
CA CYS A 334 24.78 -1.04 15.40
C CYS A 334 24.98 -0.07 14.25
N VAL A 335 25.97 -0.35 13.40
CA VAL A 335 26.28 0.45 12.22
C VAL A 335 26.50 -0.50 11.06
N ASP A 336 25.70 -0.35 10.00
CA ASP A 336 25.81 -1.14 8.77
C ASP A 336 25.75 -2.67 9.05
N CYS A 337 24.73 -3.08 9.84
CA CYS A 337 24.52 -4.44 10.35
C CYS A 337 25.63 -5.01 11.26
N VAL A 338 26.62 -4.22 11.67
CA VAL A 338 27.78 -4.67 12.47
C VAL A 338 27.84 -3.95 13.82
N CYS A 339 28.11 -4.70 14.88
CA CYS A 339 28.40 -4.13 16.20
C CYS A 339 29.79 -3.49 16.17
N VAL A 340 29.83 -2.17 16.06
CA VAL A 340 31.08 -1.39 16.08
C VAL A 340 31.29 -0.75 17.43
N TYR A 341 32.49 -0.90 17.99
CA TYR A 341 32.89 -0.16 19.18
C TYR A 341 33.10 1.31 18.81
N VAL A 342 32.22 2.18 19.29
CA VAL A 342 32.43 3.63 19.26
C VAL A 342 33.16 4.02 20.54
N ALA A 343 34.40 4.47 20.39
CA ALA A 343 35.13 5.02 21.51
C ALA A 343 34.47 6.34 21.95
N PRO A 344 34.25 6.57 23.25
CA PRO A 344 33.72 7.83 23.77
C PRO A 344 34.55 9.03 23.29
N VAL A 345 33.88 10.14 22.94
CA VAL A 345 34.51 11.30 22.29
C VAL A 345 34.38 12.54 23.16
N CYS A 346 35.42 12.79 23.96
CA CYS A 346 35.42 13.89 24.91
C CYS A 346 35.15 15.26 24.27
N GLY A 347 34.21 16.02 24.86
CA GLY A 347 33.92 17.41 24.48
C GLY A 347 32.92 17.53 23.33
N ASN A 348 32.12 16.51 23.08
CA ASN A 348 30.95 16.54 22.19
C ASN A 348 29.72 17.20 22.86
N GLY A 349 29.70 17.27 24.20
CA GLY A 349 28.66 17.86 25.04
C GLY A 349 27.66 16.87 25.65
N ILE A 350 27.93 15.55 25.56
CA ILE A 350 27.08 14.48 26.08
C ILE A 350 27.97 13.50 26.85
N VAL A 351 27.73 13.33 28.16
CA VAL A 351 28.48 12.36 28.98
C VAL A 351 27.98 10.95 28.67
N GLU A 352 28.78 10.16 27.96
CA GLU A 352 28.46 8.81 27.49
C GLU A 352 28.80 7.72 28.55
N PRO A 353 28.22 6.50 28.46
CA PRO A 353 28.47 5.40 29.41
C PRO A 353 29.93 4.89 29.41
N GLY A 354 30.79 5.53 30.20
CA GLY A 354 32.21 5.25 30.29
C GLY A 354 33.07 6.50 30.50
N GLU A 355 32.47 7.68 30.31
CA GLU A 355 33.07 8.99 30.57
C GLU A 355 32.77 9.46 32.00
N GLU A 356 33.71 10.18 32.61
CA GLU A 356 33.51 10.92 33.85
C GLU A 356 33.20 12.40 33.59
N CYS A 357 33.56 12.93 32.42
CA CYS A 357 33.41 14.34 32.06
C CYS A 357 33.47 14.58 30.54
N GLU A 358 32.84 15.68 30.12
CA GLU A 358 32.92 16.25 28.77
C GLU A 358 33.61 17.60 28.73
N GLN A 359 33.47 18.38 29.80
CA GLN A 359 34.06 19.69 29.97
C GLN A 359 34.53 19.87 31.42
N ASP A 360 35.44 20.82 31.65
CA ASP A 360 36.04 21.07 32.96
C ASP A 360 35.02 21.35 34.08
N SER A 361 33.80 21.80 33.75
CA SER A 361 32.74 22.03 34.75
C SER A 361 32.08 20.77 35.29
N ASP A 362 32.23 19.64 34.59
CA ASP A 362 31.68 18.36 35.02
C ASP A 362 32.58 17.74 36.11
N CYS A 363 33.85 18.15 36.10
CA CYS A 363 34.80 17.88 37.15
C CYS A 363 34.65 18.84 38.35
N GLY A 364 34.91 18.33 39.55
CA GLY A 364 34.89 19.14 40.78
C GLY A 364 36.07 20.13 40.88
N GLU A 365 35.97 21.11 41.79
CA GLU A 365 37.03 22.10 42.01
C GLU A 365 38.39 21.45 42.23
N GLY A 366 39.39 21.85 41.42
CA GLY A 366 40.75 21.30 41.45
C GLY A 366 41.02 20.18 40.44
N TYR A 367 40.02 19.80 39.62
CA TYR A 367 40.14 18.83 38.55
C TYR A 367 39.86 19.49 37.18
N TRP A 368 40.37 18.89 36.11
CA TRP A 368 40.12 19.26 34.71
C TRP A 368 39.79 18.00 33.91
N CYS A 369 39.10 18.14 32.78
CA CYS A 369 38.68 17.00 31.98
C CYS A 369 39.76 16.59 30.97
N ASP A 370 40.32 15.37 31.12
CA ASP A 370 41.29 14.83 30.17
C ASP A 370 40.60 14.45 28.86
N ALA A 371 40.60 15.39 27.91
CA ALA A 371 40.01 15.25 26.57
C ALA A 371 40.56 14.07 25.73
N THR A 372 41.57 13.34 26.21
CA THR A 372 42.10 12.13 25.55
C THR A 372 41.47 10.83 26.08
N HIS A 373 40.87 10.88 27.28
CA HIS A 373 40.41 9.70 28.03
C HIS A 373 39.05 9.89 28.72
N CYS A 374 38.43 11.07 28.61
CA CYS A 374 37.15 11.44 29.22
C CYS A 374 37.10 11.24 30.75
N ILE A 375 38.22 11.47 31.45
CA ILE A 375 38.32 11.31 32.92
C ILE A 375 38.76 12.60 33.63
N CYS A 376 38.27 12.81 34.85
CA CYS A 376 38.63 13.97 35.64
C CYS A 376 40.03 13.79 36.27
N ARG A 377 41.00 14.62 35.88
CA ARG A 377 42.35 14.60 36.44
C ARG A 377 42.61 15.80 37.35
N GLU A 378 43.32 15.57 38.45
CA GLU A 378 43.74 16.62 39.37
C GLU A 378 44.70 17.62 38.69
N ILE A 379 44.52 18.91 38.99
CA ILE A 379 45.39 19.99 38.48
C ILE A 379 46.70 19.98 39.28
N VAL A 380 47.75 19.42 38.67
CA VAL A 380 49.10 19.41 39.26
C VAL A 380 49.85 20.69 38.88
N TYR A 381 50.25 21.47 39.89
CA TYR A 381 50.94 22.77 39.76
C TYR A 381 52.48 22.64 39.79
#